data_AF-G2RDT3-F1
#
_entry.id   AF-G2RDT3-F1
#
_cell.length_a   1.000
_cell.length_b   1.000
_cell.length_c   1.000
_cell.angle_alpha   90.00
_cell.angle_beta   90.00
_cell.angle_gamma   90.00
#
_symmetry.space_group_name_H-M   'P 1'
#
loop_
_entity.id
_entity.type
_entity.pdbx_description
1 polymer ?
#
loop_
_entity_poly.entity_id
_entity_poly.type
_entity_poly.pdbx_seq_one_letter_code
_entity_poly.pdbx_strand_id
1 'polypeptide(L)'
;MRAPVSRLSLDRRLAEAPEVKELICQHLADLQEALDDLMHIVNGEVPNRDMTGEEDGQAPSDEASMLLEIITESVKSLFRIGVLVRKTGTDDRFRRAIRSSNAVFPANFDINHAMEKYSKLRLRSAGLLATRVGSAISKRRQFIKYCRDHRLRLGYDEAAVIGDDEAAVIPEPEKVERARTELLSSKASTFHPERIPQGALMSEAFEEEKEEEDDDDAISLMTASTVSDPTQRLELPKLSDLSADGEQFECPICFTLQSFSQERAWRKHAFRDLKAYVCTVGGKECDSELFGDRNAWFEHELRQHRAQYACNLCSNQQLCSSEQELTSHA
;
A
#
# COMPACT_ATOMS: atom_id res chain seq x y z
N MET A 1 23.16 3.82 6.82
CA MET A 1 21.93 3.35 7.55
C MET A 1 21.48 4.38 8.59
N ARG A 2 20.22 4.40 9.01
CA ARG A 2 19.72 5.34 10.04
C ARG A 2 19.96 4.78 11.45
N ALA A 3 20.32 5.63 12.41
CA ALA A 3 20.60 5.22 13.79
C ALA A 3 19.41 4.44 14.42
N PRO A 4 19.67 3.36 15.19
CA PRO A 4 18.63 2.43 15.66
C PRO A 4 17.59 3.10 16.57
N VAL A 5 17.96 4.15 17.30
CA VAL A 5 17.05 4.94 18.16
C VAL A 5 16.07 5.86 17.39
N SER A 6 16.27 6.04 16.08
CA SER A 6 15.41 6.90 15.25
C SER A 6 13.96 6.39 15.20
N ARG A 7 12.98 7.30 15.20
CA ARG A 7 11.57 6.96 14.94
C ARG A 7 11.30 6.34 13.57
N LEU A 8 12.30 6.40 12.67
CA LEU A 8 12.23 5.88 11.31
C LEU A 8 13.20 4.70 11.08
N SER A 9 13.79 4.13 12.14
CA SER A 9 14.63 2.92 12.03
C SER A 9 13.77 1.66 11.82
N LEU A 10 14.37 0.61 11.26
CA LEU A 10 13.75 -0.71 11.18
C LEU A 10 13.61 -1.31 12.59
N ASP A 11 14.64 -1.19 13.43
CA ASP A 11 14.63 -1.63 14.83
C ASP A 11 13.44 -1.09 15.62
N ARG A 12 13.09 0.19 15.44
CA ARG A 12 11.96 0.78 16.17
C ARG A 12 10.60 0.31 15.65
N ARG A 13 10.51 -0.13 14.39
CA ARG A 13 9.31 -0.75 13.82
C ARG A 13 9.18 -2.23 14.18
N LEU A 14 10.29 -2.88 14.52
CA LEU A 14 10.35 -4.28 14.98
C LEU A 14 10.40 -4.41 16.51
N ALA A 15 10.50 -3.30 17.25
CA ALA A 15 10.54 -3.30 18.71
C ALA A 15 9.30 -3.92 19.38
N GLU A 16 8.16 -3.91 18.67
CA GLU A 16 6.89 -4.52 19.09
C GLU A 16 6.71 -5.94 18.52
N ALA A 17 7.68 -6.47 17.77
CA ALA A 17 7.64 -7.78 17.11
C ALA A 17 9.04 -8.44 17.08
N PRO A 18 9.58 -8.87 18.24
CA PRO A 18 10.95 -9.39 18.35
C PRO A 18 11.18 -10.66 17.51
N GLU A 19 10.20 -11.55 17.44
CA GLU A 19 10.22 -12.79 16.64
C GLU A 19 10.45 -12.49 15.14
N VAL A 20 9.85 -11.42 14.63
CA VAL A 20 10.04 -10.98 13.23
C VAL A 20 11.46 -10.43 13.01
N LYS A 21 12.06 -9.81 14.03
CA LYS A 21 13.48 -9.38 13.96
C LYS A 21 14.42 -10.59 13.96
N GLU A 22 14.16 -11.58 14.81
CA GLU A 22 14.94 -12.81 14.86
C GLU A 22 14.89 -13.58 13.54
N LEU A 23 13.70 -13.71 12.93
CA LEU A 23 13.51 -14.33 11.62
C LEU A 23 14.24 -13.58 10.49
N ILE A 24 14.28 -12.24 10.52
CA ILE A 24 15.09 -11.45 9.58
C ILE A 24 16.58 -11.74 9.78
N CYS A 25 17.05 -11.82 11.03
CA CYS A 25 18.45 -12.13 11.33
C CYS A 25 18.82 -13.56 10.87
N GLN A 26 17.94 -14.54 11.05
CA GLN A 26 18.16 -15.91 10.58
C GLN A 26 18.33 -15.95 9.06
N HIS A 27 17.37 -15.43 8.29
CA HIS A 27 17.47 -15.42 6.82
C HIS A 27 18.63 -14.59 6.27
N LEU A 28 19.15 -13.60 7.03
CA LEU A 28 20.38 -12.90 6.66
C LEU A 28 21.64 -13.73 6.95
N ALA A 29 21.63 -14.55 7.99
CA ALA A 29 22.71 -15.50 8.28
C ALA A 29 22.72 -16.65 7.26
N ASP A 30 21.56 -17.27 6.99
CA ASP A 30 21.40 -18.33 5.97
C ASP A 30 21.89 -17.84 4.59
N LEU A 31 21.54 -16.59 4.23
CA LEU A 31 21.97 -15.96 2.98
C LEU A 31 23.48 -15.68 2.96
N GLN A 32 24.08 -15.30 4.09
CA GLN A 32 25.52 -15.05 4.17
C GLN A 32 26.31 -16.35 4.04
N GLU A 33 25.96 -17.37 4.82
CA GLU A 33 26.60 -18.69 4.79
C GLU A 33 26.55 -19.30 3.39
N ALA A 34 25.37 -19.28 2.75
CA ALA A 34 25.21 -19.80 1.39
C ALA A 34 25.97 -19.00 0.31
N LEU A 35 26.20 -17.69 0.51
CA LEU A 35 27.02 -16.87 -0.38
C LEU A 35 28.52 -17.14 -0.19
N ASP A 36 28.98 -17.26 1.07
CA ASP A 36 30.37 -17.54 1.40
C ASP A 36 30.78 -18.94 0.86
N ASP A 37 29.95 -19.97 1.06
CA ASP A 37 30.16 -21.32 0.52
C ASP A 37 30.17 -21.34 -1.02
N LEU A 38 29.22 -20.63 -1.66
CA LEU A 38 29.18 -20.53 -3.12
C LEU A 38 30.41 -19.80 -3.67
N MET A 39 30.93 -18.80 -2.96
CA MET A 39 32.18 -18.14 -3.31
C MET A 39 33.39 -19.08 -3.21
N HIS A 40 33.48 -19.91 -2.17
CA HIS A 40 34.54 -20.92 -2.06
C HIS A 40 34.50 -21.93 -3.23
N ILE A 41 33.32 -22.30 -3.72
CA ILE A 41 33.16 -23.16 -4.90
C ILE A 41 33.58 -22.42 -6.18
N VAL A 42 33.10 -21.19 -6.40
CA VAL A 42 33.38 -20.40 -7.62
C VAL A 42 34.86 -20.02 -7.73
N ASN A 43 35.54 -19.76 -6.61
CA ASN A 43 36.98 -19.52 -6.56
C ASN A 43 37.83 -20.80 -6.77
N GLY A 44 37.21 -21.99 -6.76
CA GLY A 44 37.90 -23.27 -6.86
C GLY A 44 38.64 -23.70 -5.57
N GLU A 45 38.29 -23.10 -4.43
CA GLU A 45 38.82 -23.45 -3.11
C GLU A 45 38.20 -24.76 -2.59
N VAL A 46 36.92 -25.00 -2.95
CA VAL A 46 36.18 -26.24 -2.69
C VAL A 46 35.64 -26.78 -4.04
N PRO A 47 35.74 -28.09 -4.32
CA PRO A 47 35.13 -28.66 -5.52
C PRO A 47 33.61 -28.69 -5.38
N ASN A 48 32.89 -28.22 -6.40
CA ASN A 48 31.44 -28.36 -6.52
C ASN A 48 31.06 -29.85 -6.47
N ARG A 49 30.34 -30.29 -5.43
CA ARG A 49 29.96 -31.70 -5.26
C ARG A 49 28.67 -32.01 -6.01
N ASP A 50 28.63 -33.19 -6.62
CA ASP A 50 27.38 -33.82 -6.99
C ASP A 50 26.71 -34.34 -5.71
N MET A 51 25.50 -33.85 -5.42
CA MET A 51 24.76 -34.14 -4.20
C MET A 51 23.68 -35.21 -4.42
N THR A 52 23.77 -35.98 -5.51
CA THR A 52 22.90 -37.13 -5.78
C THR A 52 23.00 -38.21 -4.69
N GLY A 53 22.00 -38.24 -3.81
CA GLY A 53 21.72 -39.41 -2.97
C GLY A 53 21.10 -40.54 -3.79
N GLU A 54 21.22 -41.77 -3.31
CA GLU A 54 20.69 -42.99 -3.97
C GLU A 54 19.15 -43.12 -3.93
N GLU A 55 18.41 -42.02 -3.73
CA GLU A 55 16.94 -42.00 -3.66
C GLU A 55 16.32 -41.60 -5.02
N ASP A 56 15.60 -42.55 -5.58
CA ASP A 56 15.10 -42.56 -6.96
C ASP A 56 13.98 -41.52 -7.18
N GLY A 57 14.29 -40.41 -7.87
CA GLY A 57 13.28 -39.46 -8.37
C GLY A 57 13.64 -37.97 -8.32
N GLN A 58 14.68 -37.55 -7.60
CA GLN A 58 15.12 -36.15 -7.58
C GLN A 58 15.98 -35.84 -8.83
N ALA A 59 15.84 -34.64 -9.41
CA ALA A 59 16.75 -34.20 -10.47
C ALA A 59 18.17 -34.02 -9.91
N PRO A 60 19.24 -34.41 -10.63
CA PRO A 60 20.60 -34.19 -10.17
C PRO A 60 20.85 -32.69 -10.03
N SER A 61 21.17 -32.26 -8.80
CA SER A 61 21.46 -30.89 -8.43
C SER A 61 22.81 -30.89 -7.73
N ASP A 62 23.71 -30.03 -8.17
CA ASP A 62 25.03 -29.88 -7.56
C ASP A 62 24.97 -28.94 -6.34
N GLU A 63 26.02 -28.97 -5.53
CA GLU A 63 26.16 -28.18 -4.30
C GLU A 63 25.96 -26.67 -4.60
N ALA A 64 26.51 -26.18 -5.71
CA ALA A 64 26.31 -24.81 -6.18
C ALA A 64 24.84 -24.48 -6.49
N SER A 65 24.09 -25.40 -7.10
CA SER A 65 22.66 -25.22 -7.40
C SER A 65 21.81 -25.18 -6.13
N MET A 66 22.10 -26.02 -5.14
CA MET A 66 21.42 -25.97 -3.83
C MET A 66 21.70 -24.64 -3.10
N LEU A 67 22.93 -24.15 -3.12
CA LEU A 67 23.28 -22.86 -2.54
C LEU A 67 22.53 -21.70 -3.22
N LEU A 68 22.38 -21.74 -4.56
CA LEU A 68 21.55 -20.79 -5.30
C LEU A 68 20.06 -20.86 -4.95
N GLU A 69 19.52 -22.04 -4.62
CA GLU A 69 18.17 -22.22 -4.10
C GLU A 69 18.01 -21.62 -2.69
N ILE A 70 18.98 -21.84 -1.79
CA ILE A 70 18.98 -21.26 -0.43
C ILE A 70 19.06 -19.73 -0.48
N ILE A 71 19.95 -19.17 -1.31
CA ILE A 71 20.05 -17.74 -1.58
C ILE A 71 18.69 -17.21 -2.08
N THR A 72 18.07 -17.93 -3.02
CA THR A 72 16.77 -17.60 -3.60
C THR A 72 15.64 -17.55 -2.55
N GLU A 73 15.48 -18.59 -1.73
CA GLU A 73 14.43 -18.63 -0.71
C GLU A 73 14.67 -17.66 0.45
N SER A 74 15.92 -17.42 0.83
CA SER A 74 16.29 -16.42 1.83
C SER A 74 15.90 -15.02 1.38
N VAL A 75 16.23 -14.65 0.13
CA VAL A 75 15.85 -13.35 -0.45
C VAL A 75 14.32 -13.24 -0.60
N LYS A 76 13.62 -14.27 -1.11
CA LYS A 76 12.15 -14.29 -1.17
C LYS A 76 11.52 -14.06 0.21
N SER A 77 12.04 -14.72 1.24
CA SER A 77 11.52 -14.64 2.61
C SER A 77 11.76 -13.26 3.23
N LEU A 78 12.96 -12.69 3.07
CA LEU A 78 13.26 -11.31 3.48
C LEU A 78 12.34 -10.29 2.78
N PHE A 79 12.04 -10.45 1.49
CA PHE A 79 11.07 -9.60 0.79
C PHE A 79 9.65 -9.75 1.36
N ARG A 80 9.17 -10.98 1.61
CA ARG A 80 7.86 -11.26 2.24
C ARG A 80 7.75 -10.58 3.60
N ILE A 81 8.75 -10.75 4.46
CA ILE A 81 8.80 -10.11 5.79
C ILE A 81 8.83 -8.58 5.64
N GLY A 82 9.63 -8.03 4.71
CA GLY A 82 9.66 -6.61 4.41
C GLY A 82 8.31 -6.04 3.97
N VAL A 83 7.48 -6.82 3.26
CA VAL A 83 6.07 -6.46 2.96
C VAL A 83 5.20 -6.51 4.23
N LEU A 84 5.29 -7.56 5.04
CA LEU A 84 4.51 -7.72 6.27
C LEU A 84 4.79 -6.59 7.28
N VAL A 85 6.06 -6.26 7.54
CA VAL A 85 6.50 -5.16 8.43
C VAL A 85 6.04 -3.78 7.92
N ARG A 86 5.71 -3.64 6.62
CA ARG A 86 5.06 -2.45 6.05
C ARG A 86 3.53 -2.45 6.22
N LYS A 87 2.89 -3.63 6.30
CA LYS A 87 1.45 -3.80 6.56
C LYS A 87 1.08 -3.67 8.04
N THR A 88 1.90 -4.17 8.96
CA THR A 88 1.64 -4.16 10.42
C THR A 88 1.76 -2.77 11.08
N GLY A 89 2.18 -1.75 10.34
CA GLY A 89 2.21 -0.37 10.82
C GLY A 89 0.80 0.19 11.04
N THR A 90 0.30 0.07 12.27
CA THR A 90 -1.01 0.57 12.74
C THR A 90 -1.24 2.08 12.53
N ASP A 91 -0.16 2.86 12.33
CA ASP A 91 -0.23 4.27 11.95
C ASP A 91 -0.63 4.43 10.48
N ASP A 92 -1.91 4.73 10.28
CA ASP A 92 -2.58 5.15 9.05
C ASP A 92 -1.66 5.99 8.15
N ARG A 93 -1.13 5.32 7.10
CA ARG A 93 -0.18 5.88 6.13
C ARG A 93 -0.66 7.22 5.56
N PHE A 94 -1.97 7.37 5.36
CA PHE A 94 -2.56 8.61 4.87
C PHE A 94 -2.42 9.73 5.89
N ARG A 95 -2.81 9.51 7.16
CA ARG A 95 -2.63 10.50 8.24
C ARG A 95 -1.16 10.90 8.40
N ARG A 96 -0.24 9.93 8.39
CA ARG A 96 1.21 10.20 8.46
C ARG A 96 1.68 11.07 7.30
N ALA A 97 1.26 10.77 6.08
CA ALA A 97 1.59 11.55 4.89
C ALA A 97 1.08 13.00 4.98
N ILE A 98 -0.19 13.21 5.35
CA ILE A 98 -0.77 14.57 5.51
C ILE A 98 0.00 15.39 6.56
N ARG A 99 0.37 14.78 7.70
CA ARG A 99 1.17 15.43 8.76
C ARG A 99 2.62 15.72 8.34
N SER A 100 3.19 14.93 7.44
CA SER A 100 4.61 14.99 7.07
C SER A 100 4.88 15.70 5.74
N SER A 101 3.84 16.12 5.03
CA SER A 101 3.94 16.70 3.69
C SER A 101 3.87 18.22 3.74
N ASN A 102 4.99 18.87 3.38
CA ASN A 102 5.08 20.33 3.25
C ASN A 102 4.31 20.88 2.03
N ALA A 103 3.67 20.02 1.23
CA ALA A 103 2.95 20.44 0.04
C ALA A 103 1.56 21.02 0.38
N VAL A 104 1.35 22.29 0.03
CA VAL A 104 0.08 22.99 0.23
C VAL A 104 -0.82 22.81 -0.99
N PHE A 105 -2.04 22.33 -0.76
CA PHE A 105 -3.12 22.22 -1.76
C PHE A 105 -4.34 23.00 -1.24
N PRO A 106 -4.55 24.26 -1.69
CA PRO A 106 -5.65 25.08 -1.19
C PRO A 106 -7.02 24.53 -1.61
N ALA A 107 -7.86 24.21 -0.62
CA ALA A 107 -9.11 23.48 -0.85
C ALA A 107 -10.14 24.21 -1.71
N ASN A 108 -10.10 25.55 -1.77
CA ASN A 108 -11.00 26.36 -2.59
C ASN A 108 -10.98 25.96 -4.08
N PHE A 109 -9.83 25.56 -4.63
CA PHE A 109 -9.74 25.12 -6.04
C PHE A 109 -10.45 23.78 -6.26
N ASP A 110 -10.24 22.81 -5.35
CA ASP A 110 -10.84 21.48 -5.46
C ASP A 110 -12.35 21.51 -5.11
N ILE A 111 -12.78 22.41 -4.22
CA ILE A 111 -14.20 22.68 -3.92
C ILE A 111 -14.89 23.26 -5.16
N ASN A 112 -14.32 24.30 -5.77
CA ASN A 112 -14.89 24.89 -6.99
C ASN A 112 -14.96 23.86 -8.12
N HIS A 113 -13.90 23.06 -8.33
CA HIS A 113 -13.90 21.99 -9.32
C HIS A 113 -15.01 20.95 -9.06
N ALA A 114 -15.20 20.52 -7.81
CA ALA A 114 -16.28 19.60 -7.45
C ALA A 114 -17.68 20.21 -7.73
N MET A 115 -17.87 21.50 -7.45
CA MET A 115 -19.12 22.22 -7.71
C MET A 115 -19.38 22.42 -9.21
N GLU A 116 -18.35 22.66 -10.02
CA GLU A 116 -18.44 22.77 -11.48
C GLU A 116 -18.78 21.42 -12.12
N LYS A 117 -18.07 20.36 -11.70
CA LYS A 117 -18.25 18.99 -12.22
C LYS A 117 -19.57 18.35 -11.81
N TYR A 118 -20.06 18.65 -10.60
CA TYR A 118 -21.29 18.08 -10.05
C TYR A 118 -22.27 19.19 -9.67
N SER A 119 -23.13 19.58 -10.62
CA SER A 119 -24.10 20.69 -10.45
C SER A 119 -24.98 20.60 -9.20
N LYS A 120 -25.29 19.38 -8.71
CA LYS A 120 -26.00 19.14 -7.44
C LYS A 120 -25.28 19.73 -6.21
N LEU A 121 -23.95 19.83 -6.23
CA LEU A 121 -23.14 20.44 -5.17
C LEU A 121 -23.20 21.99 -5.18
N ARG A 122 -23.77 22.62 -6.22
CA ARG A 122 -24.02 24.07 -6.26
C ARG A 122 -25.28 24.49 -5.50
N LEU A 123 -26.12 23.53 -5.10
CA LEU A 123 -27.31 23.80 -4.28
C LEU A 123 -26.90 24.30 -2.90
N ARG A 124 -27.60 25.30 -2.37
CA ARG A 124 -27.30 25.91 -1.05
C ARG A 124 -27.30 24.87 0.09
N SER A 125 -28.16 23.86 0.02
CA SER A 125 -28.21 22.73 0.96
C SER A 125 -26.99 21.81 0.90
N ALA A 126 -26.27 21.77 -0.23
CA ALA A 126 -25.11 20.91 -0.45
C ALA A 126 -23.76 21.60 -0.21
N GLY A 127 -23.74 22.89 0.19
CA GLY A 127 -22.50 23.66 0.32
C GLY A 127 -21.48 23.05 1.30
N LEU A 128 -21.93 22.49 2.43
CA LEU A 128 -21.04 21.80 3.38
C LEU A 128 -20.47 20.50 2.79
N LEU A 129 -21.27 19.77 2.01
CA LEU A 129 -20.82 18.57 1.30
C LEU A 129 -19.80 18.92 0.21
N ALA A 130 -20.00 20.02 -0.52
CA ALA A 130 -19.03 20.54 -1.49
C ALA A 130 -17.69 20.86 -0.80
N THR A 131 -17.72 21.54 0.35
CA THR A 131 -16.53 21.83 1.17
C THR A 131 -15.82 20.55 1.62
N ARG A 132 -16.55 19.55 2.13
CA ARG A 132 -15.98 18.25 2.53
C ARG A 132 -15.34 17.51 1.36
N VAL A 133 -16.04 17.37 0.24
CA VAL A 133 -15.57 16.65 -0.96
C VAL A 133 -14.35 17.32 -1.57
N GLY A 134 -14.37 18.65 -1.73
CA GLY A 134 -13.21 19.39 -2.24
C GLY A 134 -12.00 19.29 -1.31
N SER A 135 -12.19 19.47 0.00
CA SER A 135 -11.12 19.30 1.00
C SER A 135 -10.55 17.87 1.02
N ALA A 136 -11.38 16.85 0.78
CA ALA A 136 -10.95 15.48 0.64
C ALA A 136 -10.05 15.28 -0.60
N ILE A 137 -10.41 15.89 -1.74
CA ILE A 137 -9.59 15.88 -2.96
C ILE A 137 -8.23 16.55 -2.69
N SER A 138 -8.17 17.68 -2.00
CA SER A 138 -6.91 18.35 -1.65
C SER A 138 -6.01 17.47 -0.78
N LYS A 139 -6.57 16.82 0.25
CA LYS A 139 -5.86 15.83 1.09
C LYS A 139 -5.32 14.68 0.23
N ARG A 140 -6.11 14.13 -0.71
CA ARG A 140 -5.65 13.06 -1.64
C ARG A 140 -4.50 13.51 -2.53
N ARG A 141 -4.55 14.73 -3.07
CA ARG A 141 -3.44 15.32 -3.86
C ARG A 141 -2.17 15.48 -3.02
N GLN A 142 -2.31 15.90 -1.76
CA GLN A 142 -1.20 15.97 -0.79
C GLN A 142 -0.60 14.61 -0.47
N PHE A 143 -1.43 13.57 -0.31
CA PHE A 143 -1.00 12.18 -0.09
C PHE A 143 -0.24 11.59 -1.28
N ILE A 144 -0.77 11.73 -2.50
CA ILE A 144 -0.11 11.23 -3.73
C ILE A 144 1.23 11.94 -3.92
N LYS A 145 1.29 13.26 -3.73
CA LYS A 145 2.55 14.01 -3.80
C LYS A 145 3.55 13.54 -2.73
N TYR A 146 3.12 13.36 -1.49
CA TYR A 146 3.98 12.82 -0.43
C TYR A 146 4.56 11.45 -0.80
N CYS A 147 3.76 10.54 -1.35
CA CYS A 147 4.23 9.21 -1.74
C CYS A 147 5.25 9.29 -2.89
N ARG A 148 5.03 10.16 -3.88
CA ARG A 148 5.98 10.43 -4.96
C ARG A 148 7.30 11.02 -4.42
N ASP A 149 7.22 12.07 -3.61
CA ASP A 149 8.38 12.74 -3.01
C ASP A 149 9.12 11.82 -2.03
N HIS A 150 8.44 10.82 -1.45
CA HIS A 150 9.06 9.75 -0.65
C HIS A 150 9.82 8.74 -1.52
N ARG A 151 9.20 8.22 -2.60
CA ARG A 151 9.86 7.36 -3.58
C ARG A 151 11.13 8.00 -4.12
N LEU A 152 11.05 9.25 -4.57
CA LEU A 152 12.19 9.95 -5.17
C LEU A 152 13.39 10.01 -4.20
N ARG A 153 13.16 10.31 -2.93
CA ARG A 153 14.22 10.30 -1.90
C ARG A 153 14.84 8.93 -1.68
N LEU A 154 14.05 7.84 -1.73
CA LEU A 154 14.60 6.49 -1.64
C LEU A 154 15.51 6.17 -2.84
N GLY A 155 15.15 6.60 -4.06
CA GLY A 155 16.00 6.44 -5.24
C GLY A 155 17.30 7.26 -5.20
N TYR A 156 17.29 8.44 -4.56
CA TYR A 156 18.52 9.21 -4.29
C TYR A 156 19.40 8.53 -3.24
N ASP A 157 18.81 8.04 -2.14
CA ASP A 157 19.54 7.28 -1.11
C ASP A 157 20.17 6.00 -1.71
N GLU A 158 19.54 5.37 -2.70
CA GLU A 158 20.03 4.17 -3.42
C GLU A 158 21.17 4.50 -4.40
N ALA A 159 21.03 5.56 -5.21
CA ALA A 159 22.08 6.00 -6.12
C ALA A 159 23.36 6.47 -5.38
N ALA A 160 23.21 7.09 -4.20
CA ALA A 160 24.32 7.54 -3.36
C ALA A 160 25.09 6.39 -2.66
N VAL A 161 24.57 5.16 -2.69
CA VAL A 161 25.23 3.96 -2.12
C VAL A 161 26.02 3.19 -3.20
N ILE A 162 25.78 3.46 -4.48
CA ILE A 162 26.44 2.79 -5.62
C ILE A 162 27.63 3.61 -6.16
N GLY A 163 27.78 4.87 -5.74
CA GLY A 163 28.95 5.70 -6.05
C GLY A 163 30.00 5.63 -4.94
N ASP A 164 31.15 5.03 -5.23
CA ASP A 164 32.35 5.13 -4.38
C ASP A 164 32.83 6.59 -4.25
N ASP A 165 33.36 6.91 -3.07
CA ASP A 165 34.02 8.16 -2.63
C ASP A 165 34.06 9.36 -3.60
N GLU A 166 33.21 10.38 -3.36
CA GLU A 166 33.68 11.69 -2.89
C GLU A 166 32.52 12.59 -2.39
N ALA A 167 32.86 13.65 -1.64
CA ALA A 167 31.92 14.38 -0.78
C ALA A 167 30.80 15.15 -1.52
N ALA A 168 29.56 14.64 -1.44
CA ALA A 168 28.37 15.31 -1.97
C ALA A 168 27.84 16.43 -1.05
N VAL A 169 28.20 17.68 -1.38
CA VAL A 169 27.53 18.88 -0.85
C VAL A 169 26.08 18.93 -1.36
N ILE A 170 25.12 19.16 -0.46
CA ILE A 170 23.68 19.24 -0.77
C ILE A 170 23.38 20.53 -1.57
N PRO A 171 22.87 20.46 -2.82
CA PRO A 171 22.36 21.63 -3.53
C PRO A 171 20.86 21.83 -3.24
N GLU A 172 20.42 23.08 -3.08
CA GLU A 172 19.00 23.42 -2.97
C GLU A 172 18.25 23.25 -4.31
N PRO A 173 16.91 23.02 -4.30
CA PRO A 173 16.18 22.58 -5.48
C PRO A 173 15.68 23.75 -6.35
N GLU A 174 16.52 24.22 -7.29
CA GLU A 174 16.05 25.04 -8.42
C GLU A 174 15.82 24.20 -9.69
N LYS A 175 14.57 24.21 -10.16
CA LYS A 175 14.09 23.91 -11.54
C LYS A 175 14.91 22.90 -12.36
N VAL A 176 14.77 21.61 -12.08
CA VAL A 176 15.17 20.56 -13.03
C VAL A 176 14.08 20.41 -14.11
N GLU A 177 14.45 20.64 -15.37
CA GLU A 177 13.58 20.39 -16.53
C GLU A 177 13.23 18.91 -16.68
N ARG A 178 12.21 18.59 -17.48
CA ARG A 178 11.80 17.20 -17.73
C ARG A 178 12.85 16.44 -18.54
N ALA A 179 13.82 15.86 -17.85
CA ALA A 179 14.63 14.78 -18.38
C ALA A 179 13.73 13.55 -18.63
N ARG A 180 13.45 13.27 -19.90
CA ARG A 180 13.09 11.93 -20.35
C ARG A 180 14.39 11.15 -20.53
N THR A 181 14.64 10.22 -19.62
CA THR A 181 15.60 9.11 -19.77
C THR A 181 14.80 7.89 -19.35
N GLU A 182 14.26 7.15 -20.31
CA GLU A 182 14.93 6.03 -20.98
C GLU A 182 15.34 4.92 -20.00
N LEU A 183 14.81 3.73 -20.31
CA LEU A 183 14.99 2.50 -19.56
C LEU A 183 16.47 2.15 -19.39
N LEU A 184 17.02 2.43 -18.22
CA LEU A 184 18.09 1.61 -17.67
C LEU A 184 17.49 0.73 -16.58
N SER A 185 17.08 -0.46 -17.02
CA SER A 185 16.72 -1.57 -16.16
C SER A 185 17.97 -2.03 -15.41
N SER A 186 18.22 -1.44 -14.25
CA SER A 186 18.98 -2.09 -13.20
C SER A 186 18.14 -3.28 -12.73
N LYS A 187 18.49 -4.48 -13.20
CA LYS A 187 17.87 -5.74 -12.78
C LYS A 187 18.17 -5.97 -11.29
N ALA A 188 17.35 -5.39 -10.41
CA ALA A 188 16.99 -6.11 -9.20
C ALA A 188 16.28 -7.39 -9.65
N SER A 189 16.67 -8.56 -9.13
CA SER A 189 15.99 -9.82 -9.41
C SER A 189 14.60 -9.81 -8.77
N THR A 190 13.64 -9.24 -9.49
CA THR A 190 12.21 -9.32 -9.16
C THR A 190 11.78 -10.77 -9.29
N PHE A 191 11.48 -11.40 -8.17
CA PHE A 191 11.07 -12.80 -8.14
C PHE A 191 9.68 -12.99 -8.78
N HIS A 192 9.64 -13.76 -9.87
CA HIS A 192 8.42 -14.35 -10.40
C HIS A 192 7.90 -15.41 -9.41
N PRO A 193 6.62 -15.37 -8.99
CA PRO A 193 5.98 -16.46 -8.29
C PRO A 193 5.43 -17.47 -9.30
N GLU A 194 6.31 -18.25 -9.93
CA GLU A 194 5.84 -19.41 -10.72
C GLU A 194 5.25 -20.51 -9.82
N ARG A 195 4.28 -21.24 -10.38
CA ARG A 195 3.36 -22.12 -9.64
C ARG A 195 4.04 -23.40 -9.14
N ILE A 196 4.25 -23.53 -7.83
CA ILE A 196 4.49 -24.84 -7.16
C ILE A 196 3.78 -24.87 -5.79
N PRO A 197 3.60 -26.03 -5.12
CA PRO A 197 2.28 -26.51 -4.74
C PRO A 197 1.86 -26.18 -3.30
N GLN A 198 0.57 -26.37 -3.00
CA GLN A 198 0.02 -26.24 -1.64
C GLN A 198 0.63 -27.28 -0.69
N GLY A 199 1.54 -26.83 0.18
CA GLY A 199 2.10 -27.64 1.26
C GLY A 199 3.16 -26.85 2.03
N ALA A 200 3.11 -26.94 3.37
CA ALA A 200 3.94 -26.22 4.34
C ALA A 200 3.75 -24.68 4.39
N LEU A 201 3.24 -24.22 5.55
CA LEU A 201 3.16 -22.82 6.02
C LEU A 201 2.13 -21.85 5.37
N MET A 202 1.00 -22.36 4.86
CA MET A 202 -0.23 -21.55 4.75
C MET A 202 -1.17 -21.77 5.95
N SER A 203 -0.93 -21.00 7.01
CA SER A 203 -1.80 -20.64 8.14
C SER A 203 -0.95 -19.63 8.94
N GLU A 204 -1.32 -18.36 9.23
CA GLU A 204 -2.63 -17.73 9.32
C GLU A 204 -2.61 -16.25 8.84
N ALA A 205 -1.68 -15.89 7.93
CA ALA A 205 -1.45 -14.50 7.50
C ALA A 205 -2.00 -14.15 6.10
N PHE A 206 -2.60 -15.12 5.42
CA PHE A 206 -3.31 -14.98 4.15
C PHE A 206 -4.66 -15.68 4.27
N GLU A 207 -5.54 -15.15 5.13
CA GLU A 207 -6.97 -15.29 4.87
C GLU A 207 -7.26 -14.54 3.58
N GLU A 208 -7.41 -15.29 2.48
CA GLU A 208 -8.47 -14.97 1.55
C GLU A 208 -9.77 -15.03 2.38
N GLU A 209 -10.20 -13.86 2.88
CA GLU A 209 -11.57 -13.67 3.34
C GLU A 209 -12.46 -14.27 2.24
N LYS A 210 -13.19 -15.34 2.56
CA LYS A 210 -14.32 -15.78 1.74
C LYS A 210 -15.41 -14.72 1.86
N GLU A 211 -15.19 -13.60 1.18
CA GLU A 211 -16.22 -12.61 0.94
C GLU A 211 -17.34 -13.32 0.16
N GLU A 212 -18.53 -13.29 0.75
CA GLU A 212 -19.74 -13.85 0.13
C GLU A 212 -19.99 -13.21 -1.24
N GLU A 213 -20.69 -13.93 -2.13
CA GLU A 213 -21.11 -13.40 -3.43
C GLU A 213 -22.19 -12.31 -3.25
N ASP A 214 -21.75 -11.13 -2.82
CA ASP A 214 -22.49 -9.87 -2.94
C ASP A 214 -22.53 -9.52 -4.44
N ASP A 215 -23.51 -10.11 -5.11
CA ASP A 215 -23.89 -9.80 -6.50
C ASP A 215 -24.56 -8.42 -6.55
N ASP A 216 -24.50 -7.77 -7.72
CA ASP A 216 -24.82 -6.35 -7.95
C ASP A 216 -24.01 -5.31 -7.14
N ASP A 217 -23.04 -4.67 -7.81
CA ASP A 217 -23.24 -3.23 -8.13
C ASP A 217 -22.29 -2.71 -9.22
N ALA A 218 -22.75 -1.69 -9.96
CA ALA A 218 -22.07 -1.16 -11.14
C ALA A 218 -20.78 -0.38 -10.83
N ILE A 219 -19.66 -1.09 -10.59
CA ILE A 219 -18.31 -0.51 -10.53
C ILE A 219 -17.93 0.01 -11.92
N SER A 220 -18.27 1.27 -12.20
CA SER A 220 -17.87 1.95 -13.42
C SER A 220 -16.35 1.82 -13.63
N LEU A 221 -16.00 1.27 -14.79
CA LEU A 221 -14.63 1.18 -15.28
C LEU A 221 -14.02 2.59 -15.34
N MET A 222 -12.72 2.67 -15.12
CA MET A 222 -11.98 3.93 -15.13
C MET A 222 -10.52 3.68 -15.61
N THR A 223 -9.82 4.71 -16.17
CA THR A 223 -8.36 4.85 -16.48
C THR A 223 -7.87 6.32 -16.45
N ALA A 224 -6.75 6.67 -15.80
CA ALA A 224 -6.37 8.08 -15.54
C ALA A 224 -5.61 8.83 -16.67
N SER A 225 -6.06 10.04 -17.03
CA SER A 225 -5.35 10.98 -17.92
C SER A 225 -5.59 12.46 -17.53
N THR A 226 -4.67 13.37 -17.88
CA THR A 226 -4.69 14.78 -17.43
C THR A 226 -5.02 15.77 -18.56
N VAL A 227 -6.06 15.48 -19.35
CA VAL A 227 -6.53 16.37 -20.44
C VAL A 227 -8.00 16.71 -20.23
N SER A 228 -8.32 18.00 -20.38
CA SER A 228 -9.61 18.59 -20.05
C SER A 228 -10.67 18.37 -21.14
N ASP A 229 -11.14 17.13 -21.30
CA ASP A 229 -12.41 16.86 -21.99
C ASP A 229 -13.52 16.72 -20.94
N PRO A 230 -14.57 17.58 -20.92
CA PRO A 230 -15.68 17.47 -19.97
C PRO A 230 -16.52 16.19 -20.13
N THR A 231 -16.32 15.42 -21.20
CA THR A 231 -16.97 14.13 -21.46
C THR A 231 -16.12 12.92 -21.06
N GLN A 232 -14.79 13.06 -20.91
CA GLN A 232 -13.98 12.02 -20.28
C GLN A 232 -14.22 12.01 -18.77
N ARG A 233 -14.66 10.86 -18.25
CA ARG A 233 -14.68 10.61 -16.80
C ARG A 233 -13.24 10.61 -16.27
N LEU A 234 -13.04 10.87 -14.96
CA LEU A 234 -11.70 10.94 -14.29
C LEU A 234 -11.65 10.14 -12.95
N GLU A 235 -10.64 9.29 -12.70
CA GLU A 235 -10.51 7.88 -13.17
C GLU A 235 -9.43 7.07 -12.36
N LEU A 236 -9.19 5.78 -12.68
CA LEU A 236 -8.22 4.85 -12.05
C LEU A 236 -7.75 3.75 -13.03
N PRO A 237 -6.48 3.69 -13.51
CA PRO A 237 -6.00 2.73 -14.52
C PRO A 237 -6.42 1.28 -14.26
N LYS A 238 -6.76 0.53 -15.32
CA LYS A 238 -7.07 -0.90 -15.19
C LYS A 238 -5.81 -1.65 -14.79
N LEU A 239 -5.96 -2.80 -14.14
CA LEU A 239 -4.85 -3.68 -13.81
C LEU A 239 -4.07 -4.11 -15.06
N SER A 240 -4.76 -4.36 -16.19
CA SER A 240 -4.16 -4.65 -17.50
C SER A 240 -3.31 -3.51 -18.07
N ASP A 241 -3.55 -2.27 -17.65
CA ASP A 241 -2.81 -1.08 -18.11
C ASP A 241 -1.54 -0.87 -17.27
N LEU A 242 -1.42 -1.56 -16.14
CA LEU A 242 -0.37 -1.41 -15.12
C LEU A 242 0.53 -2.64 -15.01
N SER A 243 -0.06 -3.83 -15.09
CA SER A 243 0.58 -5.14 -14.97
C SER A 243 0.53 -5.84 -16.32
N ALA A 244 1.67 -5.94 -16.99
CA ALA A 244 1.82 -6.83 -18.14
C ALA A 244 1.83 -8.28 -17.63
N ASP A 245 0.94 -9.13 -18.15
CA ASP A 245 0.92 -10.58 -17.94
C ASP A 245 0.90 -11.07 -16.46
N GLY A 246 0.49 -10.21 -15.51
CA GLY A 246 0.43 -10.51 -14.07
C GLY A 246 1.66 -10.06 -13.27
N GLU A 247 2.64 -9.42 -13.93
CA GLU A 247 3.87 -8.93 -13.32
C GLU A 247 3.66 -7.84 -12.25
N GLN A 248 4.66 -7.72 -11.38
CA GLN A 248 4.67 -6.66 -10.37
C GLN A 248 4.78 -5.28 -11.03
N PHE A 249 4.02 -4.31 -10.51
CA PHE A 249 4.02 -2.95 -11.03
C PHE A 249 4.11 -1.92 -9.91
N GLU A 250 4.58 -0.71 -10.23
CA GLU A 250 4.53 0.40 -9.28
C GLU A 250 3.13 1.02 -9.24
N CYS A 251 2.49 1.00 -8.07
CA CYS A 251 1.19 1.63 -7.88
C CYS A 251 1.29 3.17 -8.08
N PRO A 252 0.53 3.78 -9.02
CA PRO A 252 0.62 5.21 -9.33
C PRO A 252 0.07 6.15 -8.22
N ILE A 253 -0.61 5.59 -7.22
CA ILE A 253 -1.17 6.31 -6.07
C ILE A 253 -0.16 6.36 -4.93
N CYS A 254 0.39 5.20 -4.57
CA CYS A 254 1.17 5.02 -3.36
C CYS A 254 2.66 4.74 -3.61
N PHE A 255 3.12 4.65 -4.87
CA PHE A 255 4.52 4.54 -5.27
C PHE A 255 5.28 3.42 -4.53
N THR A 256 4.66 2.24 -4.50
CA THR A 256 5.23 0.99 -4.01
C THR A 256 4.94 -0.09 -5.03
N LEU A 257 5.87 -1.04 -5.20
CA LEU A 257 5.61 -2.26 -5.97
C LEU A 257 4.42 -3.02 -5.37
N GLN A 258 3.52 -3.45 -6.22
CA GLN A 258 2.34 -4.26 -5.91
C GLN A 258 2.19 -5.36 -6.97
N SER A 259 1.46 -6.42 -6.63
CA SER A 259 0.97 -7.43 -7.56
C SER A 259 -0.47 -7.76 -7.16
N PHE A 260 -1.33 -7.94 -8.16
CA PHE A 260 -2.72 -8.34 -7.98
C PHE A 260 -3.07 -9.33 -9.09
N SER A 261 -3.76 -10.42 -8.74
CA SER A 261 -4.32 -11.37 -9.70
C SER A 261 -5.68 -10.93 -10.25
N GLN A 262 -6.35 -9.98 -9.58
CA GLN A 262 -7.72 -9.56 -9.88
C GLN A 262 -7.90 -8.04 -9.85
N GLU A 263 -8.66 -7.52 -10.81
CA GLU A 263 -9.07 -6.11 -10.90
C GLU A 263 -9.81 -5.62 -9.63
N ARG A 264 -10.66 -6.47 -9.01
CA ARG A 264 -11.36 -6.17 -7.74
C ARG A 264 -10.36 -5.86 -6.61
N ALA A 265 -9.29 -6.66 -6.48
CA ALA A 265 -8.27 -6.47 -5.45
C ALA A 265 -7.44 -5.18 -5.68
N TRP A 266 -7.08 -4.90 -6.93
CA TRP A 266 -6.44 -3.63 -7.31
C TRP A 266 -7.32 -2.42 -6.98
N ARG A 267 -8.61 -2.45 -7.34
CA ARG A 267 -9.55 -1.36 -7.04
C ARG A 267 -9.79 -1.20 -5.52
N LYS A 268 -9.89 -2.30 -4.74
CA LYS A 268 -9.97 -2.28 -3.26
C LYS A 268 -8.73 -1.60 -2.66
N HIS A 269 -7.52 -1.92 -3.15
CA HIS A 269 -6.28 -1.21 -2.77
C HIS A 269 -6.34 0.28 -3.12
N ALA A 270 -6.67 0.63 -4.37
CA ALA A 270 -6.67 2.01 -4.85
C ALA A 270 -7.64 2.91 -4.07
N PHE A 271 -8.87 2.45 -3.81
CA PHE A 271 -9.85 3.22 -3.03
C PHE A 271 -9.45 3.33 -1.54
N ARG A 272 -8.80 2.29 -0.99
CA ARG A 272 -8.27 2.31 0.38
C ARG A 272 -7.19 3.37 0.56
N ASP A 273 -6.17 3.35 -0.29
CA ASP A 273 -5.05 4.30 -0.21
C ASP A 273 -5.48 5.74 -0.55
N LEU A 274 -6.46 5.93 -1.44
CA LEU A 274 -7.07 7.24 -1.70
C LEU A 274 -8.05 7.73 -0.61
N LYS A 275 -8.45 6.86 0.33
CA LYS A 275 -9.57 7.12 1.24
C LYS A 275 -10.78 7.69 0.51
N ALA A 276 -11.30 6.91 -0.45
CA ALA A 276 -12.24 7.38 -1.47
C ALA A 276 -13.57 7.94 -0.92
N TYR A 277 -14.04 7.44 0.23
CA TYR A 277 -15.36 7.76 0.77
C TYR A 277 -15.30 8.88 1.82
N VAL A 278 -16.37 9.69 1.88
CA VAL A 278 -16.47 10.91 2.70
C VAL A 278 -17.86 10.96 3.32
N CYS A 279 -17.97 11.37 4.59
CA CYS A 279 -19.27 11.57 5.24
C CYS A 279 -20.12 12.59 4.46
N THR A 280 -21.33 12.19 4.08
CA THR A 280 -22.25 12.98 3.25
C THR A 280 -23.01 14.00 4.07
N VAL A 281 -23.42 13.63 5.30
CA VAL A 281 -24.14 14.48 6.25
C VAL A 281 -23.18 15.42 6.99
N GLY A 282 -22.08 14.87 7.51
CA GLY A 282 -21.01 15.57 8.21
C GLY A 282 -21.38 16.01 9.62
N GLY A 283 -20.65 17.00 10.14
CA GLY A 283 -20.71 17.41 11.55
C GLY A 283 -19.32 17.45 12.19
N LYS A 284 -19.23 17.96 13.43
CA LYS A 284 -17.94 18.25 14.08
C LYS A 284 -16.94 17.09 14.07
N GLU A 285 -17.41 15.90 14.41
CA GLU A 285 -16.57 14.69 14.44
C GLU A 285 -16.29 14.12 13.03
N CYS A 286 -17.17 14.38 12.06
CA CYS A 286 -17.19 13.72 10.76
C CYS A 286 -16.55 14.55 9.62
N ASP A 287 -16.50 15.88 9.74
CA ASP A 287 -16.08 16.78 8.66
C ASP A 287 -14.60 16.60 8.24
N SER A 288 -13.78 15.98 9.09
CA SER A 288 -12.38 15.65 8.78
C SER A 288 -12.14 14.18 8.42
N GLU A 289 -13.12 13.30 8.60
CA GLU A 289 -12.99 11.86 8.38
C GLU A 289 -13.02 11.47 6.90
N LEU A 290 -12.17 10.50 6.56
CA LEU A 290 -12.05 9.92 5.23
C LEU A 290 -11.85 8.42 5.38
N PHE A 291 -12.62 7.65 4.61
CA PHE A 291 -12.69 6.20 4.73
C PHE A 291 -12.10 5.54 3.48
N GLY A 292 -11.21 4.58 3.70
CA GLY A 292 -10.64 3.75 2.64
C GLY A 292 -11.55 2.62 2.19
N ASP A 293 -12.41 2.17 3.09
CA ASP A 293 -13.32 1.07 2.87
C ASP A 293 -14.77 1.56 2.72
N ARG A 294 -15.55 0.87 1.88
CA ARG A 294 -16.95 1.22 1.60
C ARG A 294 -17.84 0.88 2.78
N ASN A 295 -17.63 -0.29 3.39
CA ASN A 295 -18.48 -0.82 4.45
C ASN A 295 -18.25 0.01 5.71
N ALA A 296 -17.00 0.36 6.03
CA ALA A 296 -16.68 1.30 7.11
C ALA A 296 -17.34 2.69 6.95
N TRP A 297 -17.43 3.21 5.72
CA TRP A 297 -18.15 4.46 5.43
C TRP A 297 -19.67 4.29 5.55
N PHE A 298 -20.23 3.20 5.02
CA PHE A 298 -21.66 2.94 5.07
C PHE A 298 -22.14 2.68 6.49
N GLU A 299 -21.39 1.93 7.29
CA GLU A 299 -21.62 1.69 8.71
C GLU A 299 -21.59 3.01 9.52
N HIS A 300 -20.63 3.91 9.22
CA HIS A 300 -20.60 5.25 9.80
C HIS A 300 -21.84 6.07 9.41
N GLU A 301 -22.19 6.12 8.13
CA GLU A 301 -23.41 6.78 7.63
C GLU A 301 -24.68 6.23 8.29
N LEU A 302 -24.76 4.91 8.45
CA LEU A 302 -25.87 4.21 9.05
C LEU A 302 -25.96 4.57 10.53
N ARG A 303 -24.95 4.24 11.35
CA ARG A 303 -25.02 4.39 12.81
C ARG A 303 -25.03 5.84 13.28
N GLN A 304 -24.32 6.75 12.62
CA GLN A 304 -24.14 8.13 13.10
C GLN A 304 -25.18 9.11 12.55
N HIS A 305 -25.81 8.82 11.40
CA HIS A 305 -26.63 9.81 10.69
C HIS A 305 -28.01 9.31 10.22
N ARG A 306 -28.22 8.00 10.06
CA ARG A 306 -29.43 7.43 9.44
C ARG A 306 -30.23 6.51 10.36
N ALA A 307 -29.58 5.89 11.34
CA ALA A 307 -30.23 5.12 12.38
C ALA A 307 -31.00 6.03 13.34
N GLN A 308 -32.18 5.59 13.74
CA GLN A 308 -32.94 6.17 14.84
C GLN A 308 -33.32 5.02 15.76
N TYR A 309 -33.05 5.17 17.04
CA TYR A 309 -33.30 4.15 18.04
C TYR A 309 -34.58 4.54 18.81
N ALA A 310 -35.48 3.59 19.04
CA ALA A 310 -36.75 3.84 19.72
C ALA A 310 -37.07 2.71 20.69
N CYS A 311 -37.36 3.05 21.94
CA CYS A 311 -37.73 2.05 22.96
C CYS A 311 -39.19 1.64 22.83
N ASN A 312 -39.45 0.42 22.32
CA ASN A 312 -40.79 -0.13 22.18
C ASN A 312 -41.45 -0.52 23.52
N LEU A 313 -40.70 -0.61 24.61
CA LEU A 313 -41.21 -0.87 25.96
C LEU A 313 -41.79 0.38 26.64
N CYS A 314 -41.36 1.58 26.22
CA CYS A 314 -41.92 2.83 26.71
C CYS A 314 -43.19 3.20 25.95
N SER A 315 -44.24 3.58 26.68
CA SER A 315 -45.57 3.91 26.14
C SER A 315 -45.59 5.02 25.08
N ASN A 316 -44.54 5.83 24.99
CA ASN A 316 -44.39 6.94 24.04
C ASN A 316 -43.37 6.65 22.92
N GLN A 317 -42.83 5.43 22.81
CA GLN A 317 -41.75 5.08 21.86
C GLN A 317 -40.57 6.07 21.93
N GLN A 318 -40.02 6.23 23.14
CA GLN A 318 -39.00 7.25 23.40
C GLN A 318 -37.81 7.08 22.44
N LEU A 319 -37.49 8.15 21.71
CA LEU A 319 -36.36 8.18 20.80
C LEU A 319 -35.04 8.31 21.58
N CYS A 320 -34.10 7.44 21.28
CA CYS A 320 -32.72 7.44 21.75
C CYS A 320 -31.81 7.93 20.61
N SER A 321 -30.80 8.72 20.94
CA SER A 321 -29.87 9.26 19.94
C SER A 321 -28.75 8.27 19.56
N SER A 322 -28.61 7.17 20.30
CA SER A 322 -27.67 6.09 20.01
C SER A 322 -28.14 4.73 20.53
N GLU A 323 -27.48 3.67 20.04
CA GLU A 323 -27.64 2.29 20.55
C GLU A 323 -27.25 2.15 22.02
N GLN A 324 -26.24 2.90 22.48
CA GLN A 324 -25.80 2.92 23.87
C GLN A 324 -26.85 3.57 24.78
N GLU A 325 -27.52 4.62 24.31
CA GLU A 325 -28.67 5.19 25.02
C GLU A 325 -29.85 4.22 25.07
N LEU A 326 -30.16 3.51 23.97
CA LEU A 326 -31.26 2.53 23.96
C LEU A 326 -30.98 1.34 24.90
N THR A 327 -29.75 0.82 24.91
CA THR A 327 -29.35 -0.34 25.74
C THR A 327 -29.21 0.01 27.22
N SER A 328 -28.87 1.27 27.57
CA SER A 328 -28.84 1.75 28.95
C SER A 328 -30.19 2.26 29.48
N HIS A 329 -31.20 2.36 28.61
CA HIS A 329 -32.56 2.82 28.93
C HIS A 329 -33.56 1.68 29.20
N ALA A 330 -33.21 0.44 28.83
CA ALA A 330 -34.02 -0.77 29.03
C ALA A 330 -33.90 -1.34 30.46
#